data_AF-A0A7K0GPG4-F1
#
_entry.id   AF-A0A7K0GPG4-F1
#
_cell.length_a   1.000
_cell.length_b   1.000
_cell.length_c   1.000
_cell.angle_alpha   90.00
_cell.angle_beta   90.00
_cell.angle_gamma   90.00
#
_symmetry.space_group_name_H-M   'P 1'
#
loop_
_entity.id
_entity.type
_entity.pdbx_description
1 polymer ?
#
loop_
_entity_poly.entity_id
_entity_poly.type
_entity_poly.pdbx_seq_one_letter_code
_entity_poly.pdbx_strand_id
1 'polypeptide(L)'
;LEGREKELFGWIRPGSDKFSVTRTFLSHLAPSRLFKMTTSTGGSKRAMVPIGNYERVMPLDILPTLLLRDLISRDLDGAISLGALELDEEDLALCTFVCPGKYEYGSILRDCLTTIEKEG
;
A
#
# COMPACT_ATOMS: atom_id res chain seq x y z
N LEU A 1 19.06 -0.51 8.33
CA LEU A 1 19.82 -0.34 7.06
C LEU A 1 18.92 0.46 6.11
N GLU A 2 19.40 1.57 5.55
CA GLU A 2 18.56 2.49 4.74
C GLU A 2 18.44 2.07 3.26
N GLY A 3 19.18 1.05 2.80
CA GLY A 3 19.05 0.52 1.44
C GLY A 3 19.52 1.46 0.33
N ARG A 4 20.61 2.23 0.57
CA ARG A 4 21.18 3.22 -0.38
C ARG A 4 22.01 2.61 -1.52
N GLU A 5 22.33 1.32 -1.44
CA GLU A 5 23.11 0.57 -2.43
C GLU A 5 22.29 0.33 -3.71
N LYS A 6 22.89 0.56 -4.89
CA LYS A 6 22.25 0.24 -6.17
C LYS A 6 22.46 -1.23 -6.52
N GLU A 7 21.39 -2.00 -6.58
CA GLU A 7 21.47 -3.41 -6.98
C GLU A 7 21.64 -3.57 -8.50
N LEU A 8 22.69 -4.29 -8.89
CA LEU A 8 22.89 -4.72 -10.28
C LEU A 8 21.72 -5.63 -10.71
N PHE A 9 21.01 -5.26 -11.78
CA PHE A 9 19.83 -5.97 -12.30
C PHE A 9 18.69 -6.18 -11.27
N GLY A 10 18.47 -5.22 -10.37
CA GLY A 10 17.47 -5.33 -9.30
C GLY A 10 16.02 -5.60 -9.75
N TRP A 11 15.67 -5.33 -11.01
CA TRP A 11 14.33 -5.54 -11.58
C TRP A 11 14.07 -6.96 -12.12
N ILE A 12 15.12 -7.73 -12.47
CA ILE A 12 15.00 -9.10 -13.01
C ILE A 12 15.46 -10.17 -12.02
N ARG A 13 16.16 -9.76 -10.96
CA ARG A 13 16.67 -10.70 -9.96
C ARG A 13 15.51 -11.40 -9.24
N PRO A 14 15.54 -12.74 -9.13
CA PRO A 14 14.46 -13.51 -8.50
C PRO A 14 14.41 -13.36 -6.97
N GLY A 15 15.32 -12.58 -6.37
CA GLY A 15 15.20 -11.99 -5.03
C GLY A 15 14.93 -12.99 -3.90
N SER A 16 15.84 -13.93 -3.64
CA SER A 16 15.67 -14.94 -2.58
C SER A 16 15.64 -14.36 -1.15
N ASP A 17 16.03 -13.09 -1.00
CA ASP A 17 16.13 -12.31 0.22
C ASP A 17 15.12 -11.15 0.28
N LYS A 18 14.19 -11.04 -0.67
CA LYS A 18 13.17 -9.98 -0.72
C LYS A 18 11.80 -10.48 -0.29
N PHE A 19 11.09 -9.71 0.51
CA PHE A 19 9.71 -10.01 0.87
C PHE A 19 8.75 -9.75 -0.30
N SER A 20 7.74 -10.62 -0.48
CA SER A 20 6.70 -10.46 -1.51
C SER A 20 5.35 -10.95 -1.02
N VAL A 21 4.32 -10.10 -1.11
CA VAL A 21 2.93 -10.49 -0.84
C VAL A 21 2.34 -11.30 -1.99
N THR A 22 2.71 -10.96 -3.24
CA THR A 22 2.22 -11.60 -4.48
C THR A 22 2.99 -12.87 -4.85
N ARG A 23 3.94 -13.32 -4.02
CA ARG A 23 4.78 -14.51 -4.25
C ARG A 23 5.63 -14.43 -5.52
N THR A 24 6.02 -13.23 -5.93
CA THR A 24 6.80 -13.00 -7.15
C THR A 24 8.28 -13.33 -6.98
N PHE A 25 8.78 -13.37 -5.75
CA PHE A 25 10.17 -13.70 -5.42
C PHE A 25 10.33 -15.15 -4.95
N LEU A 26 11.52 -15.73 -5.18
CA LEU A 26 11.88 -17.09 -4.73
C LEU A 26 11.80 -17.27 -3.21
N SER A 27 11.86 -16.17 -2.47
CA SER A 27 11.73 -16.15 -1.01
C SER A 27 10.44 -16.80 -0.50
N HIS A 28 9.38 -16.86 -1.31
CA HIS A 28 8.11 -17.51 -0.96
C HIS A 28 8.26 -19.02 -0.67
N LEU A 29 9.31 -19.67 -1.19
CA LEU A 29 9.58 -21.10 -0.94
C LEU A 29 10.06 -21.39 0.50
N ALA A 30 10.48 -20.37 1.26
CA ALA A 30 10.93 -20.50 2.64
C ALA A 30 10.10 -19.60 3.57
N PRO A 31 8.88 -20.01 3.97
CA PRO A 31 7.91 -19.15 4.65
C PRO A 31 8.34 -18.68 6.05
N SER A 32 9.24 -19.38 6.72
CA SER A 32 9.78 -19.02 8.05
C SER A 32 11.00 -18.09 8.00
N ARG A 33 11.38 -17.61 6.81
CA ARG A 33 12.55 -16.75 6.64
C ARG A 33 12.30 -15.35 7.19
N LEU A 34 13.25 -14.83 7.97
CA LEU A 34 13.27 -13.45 8.43
C LEU A 34 13.92 -12.54 7.37
N PHE A 35 13.29 -11.40 7.11
CA PHE A 35 13.76 -10.42 6.12
C PHE A 35 14.36 -9.21 6.81
N LYS A 36 15.52 -8.74 6.33
CA LYS A 36 16.10 -7.47 6.77
C LYS A 36 15.44 -6.33 5.99
N MET A 37 14.35 -5.80 6.54
CA MET A 37 13.63 -4.69 5.91
C MET A 37 14.52 -3.44 5.84
N THR A 38 14.38 -2.70 4.74
CA THR A 38 15.04 -1.40 4.52
C THR A 38 14.00 -0.34 4.23
N THR A 39 14.38 0.92 4.34
CA THR A 39 13.49 2.07 4.03
C THR A 39 13.42 2.39 2.53
N SER A 40 14.00 1.54 1.67
CA SER A 40 13.97 1.74 0.21
C SER A 40 12.63 1.31 -0.38
N THR A 41 12.07 2.11 -1.28
CA THR A 41 10.80 1.81 -1.97
C THR A 41 10.92 0.69 -3.01
N GLY A 42 12.15 0.32 -3.39
CA GLY A 42 12.43 -0.72 -4.37
C GLY A 42 11.94 -0.40 -5.80
N GLY A 43 11.64 0.87 -6.09
CA GLY A 43 11.12 1.31 -7.38
C GLY A 43 10.51 2.72 -7.35
N SER A 44 9.88 3.11 -8.46
CA SER A 44 9.20 4.39 -8.63
C SER A 44 7.69 4.29 -8.36
N LYS A 45 7.04 5.45 -8.18
CA LYS A 45 5.57 5.56 -8.14
C LYS A 45 4.96 5.06 -9.44
N ARG A 46 3.82 4.37 -9.36
CA ARG A 46 3.05 3.82 -10.49
C ARG A 46 1.56 3.89 -10.18
N ALA A 47 0.72 3.71 -11.19
CA ALA A 47 -0.72 3.63 -11.00
C ALA A 47 -1.11 2.50 -10.03
N MET A 48 -2.23 2.68 -9.34
CA MET A 48 -2.82 1.67 -8.48
C MET A 48 -3.25 0.47 -9.34
N VAL A 49 -2.95 -0.75 -8.86
CA VAL A 49 -3.31 -1.98 -9.57
C VAL A 49 -4.21 -2.83 -8.66
N PRO A 50 -5.51 -2.98 -8.99
CA PRO A 50 -6.47 -3.67 -8.15
C PRO A 50 -6.38 -5.20 -8.34
N ILE A 51 -5.36 -5.83 -7.76
CA ILE A 51 -5.11 -7.29 -7.85
C ILE A 51 -5.54 -8.08 -6.61
N GLY A 52 -6.38 -7.50 -5.74
CA GLY A 52 -6.87 -8.18 -4.55
C GLY A 52 -5.90 -8.19 -3.36
N ASN A 53 -4.84 -7.37 -3.39
CA ASN A 53 -3.85 -7.32 -2.31
C ASN A 53 -4.36 -6.59 -1.08
N TYR A 54 -5.20 -5.57 -1.27
CA TYR A 54 -5.69 -4.71 -0.19
C TYR A 54 -6.70 -5.47 0.67
N GLU A 55 -7.56 -6.27 0.04
CA GLU A 55 -8.56 -7.14 0.67
C GLU A 55 -7.93 -8.22 1.56
N ARG A 56 -6.68 -8.61 1.29
CA ARG A 56 -5.98 -9.61 2.11
C ARG A 56 -5.44 -9.04 3.42
N VAL A 57 -5.25 -7.72 3.49
CA VAL A 57 -4.66 -7.04 4.66
C VAL A 57 -5.66 -6.19 5.41
N MET A 58 -6.77 -5.81 4.79
CA MET A 58 -7.82 -5.03 5.44
C MET A 58 -8.66 -5.94 6.34
N PRO A 59 -8.70 -5.70 7.66
CA PRO A 59 -9.48 -6.52 8.59
C PRO A 59 -10.95 -6.08 8.70
N LEU A 60 -11.26 -4.84 8.30
CA LEU A 60 -12.59 -4.26 8.37
C LEU A 60 -13.47 -4.70 7.19
N ASP A 61 -14.78 -4.74 7.41
CA ASP A 61 -15.77 -5.08 6.38
C ASP A 61 -16.05 -3.88 5.48
N ILE A 62 -15.04 -3.50 4.70
CA ILE A 62 -15.12 -2.43 3.71
C ILE A 62 -14.60 -2.94 2.35
N LEU A 63 -14.82 -2.17 1.29
CA LEU A 63 -14.26 -2.45 -0.03
C LEU A 63 -12.98 -1.63 -0.23
N PRO A 64 -11.80 -2.09 0.25
CA PRO A 64 -10.60 -1.27 0.30
C PRO A 64 -10.13 -0.85 -1.09
N THR A 65 -10.23 -1.70 -2.11
CA THR A 65 -9.84 -1.31 -3.47
C THR A 65 -10.67 -0.12 -4.00
N LEU A 66 -11.97 -0.08 -3.70
CA LEU A 66 -12.81 1.04 -4.13
C LEU A 66 -12.52 2.28 -3.30
N LEU A 67 -12.42 2.13 -1.98
CA LEU A 67 -12.10 3.23 -1.08
C LEU A 67 -10.77 3.89 -1.46
N LEU A 68 -9.71 3.09 -1.63
CA LEU A 68 -8.38 3.59 -1.98
C LEU A 68 -8.35 4.25 -3.37
N ARG A 69 -9.16 3.77 -4.32
CA ARG A 69 -9.33 4.43 -5.63
C ARG A 69 -9.98 5.81 -5.45
N ASP A 70 -11.04 5.89 -4.67
CA ASP A 70 -11.79 7.13 -4.46
C ASP A 70 -10.94 8.16 -3.70
N LEU A 71 -10.15 7.71 -2.71
CA LEU A 71 -9.13 8.52 -2.05
C LEU A 71 -8.07 9.06 -3.02
N ILE A 72 -7.52 8.23 -3.91
CA ILE A 72 -6.53 8.69 -4.92
C ILE A 72 -7.16 9.71 -5.88
N SER A 73 -8.39 9.47 -6.31
CA SER A 73 -9.13 10.34 -7.22
C SER A 73 -9.70 11.59 -6.54
N ARG A 74 -9.61 11.69 -5.20
CA ARG A 74 -10.20 12.75 -4.37
C ARG A 74 -11.72 12.85 -4.52
N ASP A 75 -12.38 11.72 -4.69
CA ASP A 75 -13.84 11.62 -4.65
C ASP A 75 -14.31 11.49 -3.19
N LEU A 76 -14.72 12.62 -2.60
CA LEU A 76 -15.08 12.70 -1.18
C LEU A 76 -16.40 11.97 -0.89
N ASP A 77 -17.42 12.14 -1.74
CA ASP A 77 -18.73 11.51 -1.56
C ASP A 77 -18.60 9.97 -1.60
N GLY A 78 -17.83 9.47 -2.57
CA GLY A 78 -17.50 8.05 -2.68
C GLY A 78 -16.76 7.56 -1.42
N ALA A 79 -15.71 8.26 -1.01
CA ALA A 79 -14.90 7.90 0.15
C ALA A 79 -15.73 7.85 1.45
N ILE A 80 -16.62 8.84 1.68
CA ILE A 80 -17.51 8.87 2.85
C ILE A 80 -18.46 7.67 2.82
N SER A 81 -19.09 7.40 1.67
CA SER A 81 -20.03 6.28 1.54
C SER A 81 -19.39 4.91 1.79
N LEU A 82 -18.09 4.80 1.54
CA LEU A 82 -17.28 3.59 1.74
C LEU A 82 -16.64 3.50 3.14
N GLY A 83 -16.94 4.45 4.04
CA GLY A 83 -16.53 4.41 5.44
C GLY A 83 -15.23 5.15 5.76
N ALA A 84 -14.80 6.12 4.94
CA ALA A 84 -13.57 6.88 5.21
C ALA A 84 -13.54 7.58 6.58
N LEU A 85 -14.70 7.93 7.15
CA LEU A 85 -14.83 8.61 8.45
C LEU A 85 -14.52 7.70 9.65
N GLU A 86 -14.53 6.39 9.46
CA GLU A 86 -14.24 5.40 10.52
C GLU A 86 -12.75 5.04 10.61
N LEU A 87 -11.93 5.59 9.72
CA LEU A 87 -10.53 5.22 9.54
C LEU A 87 -9.59 6.35 9.97
N ASP A 88 -8.45 5.96 10.50
CA ASP A 88 -7.29 6.83 10.72
C ASP A 88 -6.13 6.43 9.78
N GLU A 89 -5.07 7.24 9.71
CA GLU A 89 -3.94 6.97 8.80
C GLU A 89 -3.25 5.62 9.06
N GLU A 90 -3.22 5.21 10.32
CA GLU A 90 -2.60 3.96 10.75
C GLU A 90 -3.35 2.73 10.21
N ASP A 91 -4.68 2.83 10.03
CA ASP A 91 -5.51 1.75 9.50
C ASP A 91 -5.15 1.42 8.03
N LEU A 92 -4.68 2.43 7.28
CA LEU A 92 -4.24 2.28 5.89
C LEU A 92 -2.73 2.01 5.75
N ALA A 93 -1.99 1.85 6.84
CA ALA A 93 -0.56 1.60 6.80
C ALA A 93 -0.22 0.25 6.13
N LEU A 94 -1.00 -0.79 6.39
CA LEU A 94 -0.81 -2.10 5.74
C LEU A 94 -1.17 -2.04 4.24
N CYS A 95 -2.22 -1.31 3.88
CA CYS A 95 -2.59 -1.05 2.48
C CYS A 95 -1.47 -0.32 1.73
N THR A 96 -0.82 0.64 2.39
CA THR A 96 0.37 1.36 1.87
C THR A 96 1.55 0.40 1.66
N PHE A 97 1.80 -0.47 2.64
CA PHE A 97 2.89 -1.44 2.57
C PHE A 97 2.75 -2.43 1.41
N VAL A 98 1.54 -2.95 1.17
CA VAL A 98 1.29 -3.93 0.09
C VAL A 98 1.09 -3.31 -1.29
N CYS A 99 0.99 -1.98 -1.38
CA CYS A 99 0.69 -1.28 -2.62
C CYS A 99 1.80 -1.44 -3.67
N PRO A 100 1.51 -2.02 -4.85
CA PRO A 100 2.48 -2.08 -5.94
C PRO A 100 2.77 -0.68 -6.53
N GLY A 101 1.81 0.23 -6.44
CA GLY A 101 1.88 1.60 -6.96
C GLY A 101 2.73 2.56 -6.13
N LYS A 102 3.12 2.17 -4.91
CA LYS A 102 3.89 3.01 -3.97
C LYS A 102 3.17 4.32 -3.60
N TYR A 103 1.85 4.26 -3.49
CA TYR A 103 1.05 5.32 -2.87
C TYR A 103 1.20 5.29 -1.37
N GLU A 104 1.10 6.45 -0.75
CA GLU A 104 1.00 6.61 0.70
C GLU A 104 -0.45 6.96 1.00
N TYR A 105 -1.22 5.99 1.50
CA TYR A 105 -2.67 6.18 1.65
C TYR A 105 -3.04 6.94 2.92
N GLY A 106 -2.21 6.89 3.96
CA GLY A 106 -2.45 7.65 5.19
C GLY A 106 -2.49 9.16 4.95
N SER A 107 -1.46 9.71 4.26
CA SER A 107 -1.44 11.14 3.94
C SER A 107 -2.61 11.57 3.05
N ILE A 108 -2.99 10.72 2.08
CA ILE A 108 -4.16 10.97 1.23
C ILE A 108 -5.45 10.98 2.05
N LEU A 109 -5.63 10.03 2.99
CA LEU A 109 -6.79 10.00 3.87
C LEU A 109 -6.87 11.26 4.74
N ARG A 110 -5.75 11.68 5.36
CA ARG A 110 -5.69 12.92 6.15
C ARG A 110 -6.12 14.14 5.34
N ASP A 111 -5.64 14.25 4.11
CA ASP A 111 -6.01 15.33 3.20
C ASP A 111 -7.51 15.31 2.90
N CYS A 112 -8.08 14.14 2.62
CA CYS A 112 -9.52 13.95 2.41
C CYS A 112 -10.33 14.35 3.65
N LEU A 113 -10.00 13.83 4.83
CA LEU A 113 -10.69 14.15 6.09
C LEU A 113 -10.62 15.64 6.43
N THR A 114 -9.45 16.26 6.23
CA THR A 114 -9.26 17.71 6.44
C THR A 114 -10.10 18.54 5.47
N THR A 115 -10.34 18.03 4.26
CA THR A 115 -11.17 18.72 3.26
C THR A 115 -12.64 18.60 3.63
N ILE A 116 -13.08 17.39 4.02
CA ILE A 116 -14.44 17.12 4.50
C ILE A 116 -14.78 18.01 5.72
N GLU A 117 -13.86 18.15 6.68
CA GLU A 117 -14.05 19.01 7.85
C GLU A 117 -14.22 20.50 7.50
N LYS A 118 -13.66 20.96 6.38
CA LYS A 118 -13.79 22.36 5.93
C LYS A 118 -15.06 22.63 5.13
N GLU A 119 -15.57 21.61 4.45
CA GLU A 119 -16.72 21.71 3.55
C GLU A 119 -18.05 21.34 4.24
N GLY A 120 -18.01 20.55 5.33
CA GLY A 120 -19.15 20.20 6.18
C GLY A 120 -19.43 21.19 7.30
#